data_AF-A0A2P2KQ53-F1
#
_entry.id   AF-A0A2P2KQ53-F1
#
_cell.length_a   1.000
_cell.length_b   1.000
_cell.length_c   1.000
_cell.angle_alpha   90.00
_cell.angle_beta   90.00
_cell.angle_gamma   90.00
#
_symmetry.space_group_name_H-M   'P 1'
#
loop_
_entity.id
_entity.type
_entity.pdbx_description
1 polymer ?
#
loop_
_entity_poly.entity_id
_entity_poly.type
_entity_poly.pdbx_seq_one_letter_code
_entity_poly.pdbx_strand_id
1 'polypeptide(L)'
;MPQVRIIAKNFMDMVASLPAMKLSKLYQNAFICEAILRSLPPLAKKHVLQLMYMEGPVAAKLLEEWILPDYSSKHKVAIDRLIQLRVLTEIVDRREVSYKLNPTFQSNLQKHLINGGVLPREPMPSNITVRLPSLEELDAYALEQWECFLLQLISSGQVERPTNFSFSMMRVFQRGLLSYRDKEVPRLTESGFQFLLMDTNAQLWYIVREYISNSEV
;
A
#
# COMPACT_ATOMS: atom_id res chain seq x y z
N MET A 1 -28.25 -5.30 5.58
CA MET A 1 -27.08 -4.74 4.85
C MET A 1 -25.90 -5.65 5.15
N PRO A 2 -25.14 -6.11 4.14
CA PRO A 2 -24.09 -7.09 4.38
C PRO A 2 -22.98 -6.46 5.23
N GLN A 3 -22.62 -7.16 6.31
CA GLN A 3 -21.58 -6.78 7.25
C GLN A 3 -20.25 -6.69 6.51
N VAL A 4 -19.76 -5.47 6.31
CA VAL A 4 -18.40 -5.24 5.81
C VAL A 4 -17.46 -5.56 6.96
N ARG A 5 -17.02 -6.82 7.06
CA ARG A 5 -15.81 -7.14 7.85
C ARG A 5 -14.71 -6.23 7.35
N ILE A 6 -14.09 -5.46 8.24
CA ILE A 6 -12.85 -4.77 7.92
C ILE A 6 -11.79 -5.86 7.81
N ILE A 7 -11.70 -6.46 6.63
CA ILE A 7 -10.48 -7.10 6.21
C ILE A 7 -9.58 -5.91 5.90
N ALA A 8 -8.53 -5.74 6.69
CA ALA A 8 -7.43 -4.85 6.35
C ALA A 8 -6.87 -5.33 5.01
N LYS A 9 -7.46 -4.85 3.91
CA LYS A 9 -6.95 -5.09 2.58
C LYS A 9 -5.58 -4.43 2.60
N ASN A 10 -4.55 -5.28 2.59
CA ASN A 10 -3.17 -4.82 2.53
C ASN A 10 -3.02 -3.92 1.30
N PHE A 11 -2.07 -2.99 1.30
CA PHE A 11 -1.74 -2.13 0.15
C PHE A 11 -1.84 -2.87 -1.19
N MET A 12 -1.32 -4.10 -1.24
CA MET A 12 -1.32 -4.95 -2.43
C MET A 12 -2.73 -5.38 -2.88
N ASP A 13 -3.66 -5.63 -1.96
CA ASP A 13 -5.06 -5.95 -2.28
C ASP A 13 -5.84 -4.73 -2.76
N MET A 14 -5.54 -3.55 -2.21
CA MET A 14 -6.08 -2.30 -2.71
C MET A 14 -5.62 -2.07 -4.15
N VAL A 15 -4.32 -2.16 -4.42
CA VAL A 15 -3.75 -2.00 -5.76
C VAL A 15 -4.33 -3.03 -6.73
N ALA A 16 -4.40 -4.31 -6.34
CA ALA A 16 -4.97 -5.38 -7.18
C ALA A 16 -6.46 -5.16 -7.51
N SER A 17 -7.20 -4.42 -6.69
CA SER A 17 -8.62 -4.11 -6.94
C SER A 17 -8.84 -2.94 -7.91
N LEU A 18 -7.79 -2.21 -8.29
CA LEU A 18 -7.91 -1.04 -9.15
C LEU A 18 -8.15 -1.43 -10.64
N PRO A 19 -8.94 -0.64 -11.37
CA PRO A 19 -9.12 -0.84 -12.81
C PRO A 19 -7.81 -0.72 -13.61
N ALA A 20 -7.77 -1.43 -14.74
CA ALA A 20 -6.66 -1.43 -15.71
C ALA A 20 -6.05 -0.05 -15.95
N MET A 21 -6.93 0.91 -16.28
CA MET A 21 -6.54 2.28 -16.66
C MET A 21 -5.86 3.02 -15.50
N LYS A 22 -6.31 2.80 -14.26
CA LYS A 22 -5.69 3.42 -13.08
C LYS A 22 -4.33 2.78 -12.80
N LEU A 23 -4.23 1.44 -12.89
CA LEU A 23 -2.97 0.73 -12.72
C LEU A 23 -1.90 1.15 -13.75
N SER A 24 -2.27 1.28 -15.01
CA SER A 24 -1.36 1.76 -16.05
C SER A 24 -0.81 3.17 -15.74
N LYS A 25 -1.65 4.07 -15.20
CA LYS A 25 -1.20 5.40 -14.75
C LYS A 25 -0.29 5.31 -13.53
N LEU A 26 -0.64 4.48 -12.55
CA LEU A 26 0.19 4.27 -11.35
C LEU A 26 1.58 3.76 -11.72
N TYR A 27 1.69 2.85 -12.69
CA TYR A 27 2.97 2.28 -13.12
C TYR A 27 3.83 3.24 -13.93
N GLN A 28 3.31 4.41 -14.34
CA GLN A 28 4.13 5.48 -14.91
C GLN A 28 5.04 6.12 -13.85
N ASN A 29 4.70 6.01 -12.57
CA ASN A 29 5.52 6.52 -11.48
C ASN A 29 6.51 5.44 -10.99
N ALA A 30 7.81 5.71 -11.14
CA ALA A 30 8.88 4.79 -10.75
C ALA A 30 8.87 4.42 -9.26
N PHE A 31 8.50 5.34 -8.36
CA PHE A 31 8.44 5.08 -6.92
C PHE A 31 7.33 4.09 -6.56
N ILE A 32 6.23 4.09 -7.32
CA ILE A 32 5.14 3.14 -7.12
C ILE A 32 5.59 1.75 -7.59
N CYS A 33 6.29 1.66 -8.72
CA CYS A 33 6.88 0.41 -9.19
C CYS A 33 7.86 -0.18 -8.15
N GLU A 34 8.68 0.67 -7.54
CA GLU A 34 9.62 0.29 -6.50
C GLU A 34 8.90 -0.15 -5.21
N ALA A 35 7.88 0.58 -4.76
CA ALA A 35 7.07 0.22 -3.60
C ALA A 35 6.40 -1.16 -3.80
N ILE A 36 5.84 -1.40 -4.97
CA ILE A 36 5.24 -2.71 -5.31
C ILE A 36 6.33 -3.79 -5.29
N LEU A 37 7.49 -3.55 -5.91
CA LEU A 37 8.59 -4.50 -5.86
C LEU A 37 8.98 -4.83 -4.42
N ARG A 38 9.06 -3.84 -3.51
CA ARG A 38 9.36 -4.06 -2.09
C ARG A 38 8.27 -4.85 -1.36
N SER A 39 7.01 -4.65 -1.68
CA SER A 39 5.87 -5.33 -1.06
C SER A 39 5.62 -6.75 -1.58
N LEU A 40 6.27 -7.17 -2.68
CA LEU A 40 6.12 -8.52 -3.23
C LEU A 40 6.77 -9.61 -2.33
N PRO A 41 6.21 -10.84 -2.32
CA PRO A 41 6.87 -12.00 -1.71
C PRO A 41 8.23 -12.30 -2.36
N PRO A 42 9.17 -12.97 -1.66
CA PRO A 42 10.52 -13.24 -2.18
C PRO A 42 10.54 -13.93 -3.54
N LEU A 43 9.65 -14.90 -3.76
CA LEU A 43 9.59 -15.64 -5.03
C LEU A 43 9.08 -14.77 -6.19
N ALA A 44 8.09 -13.91 -5.94
CA ALA A 44 7.60 -12.96 -6.94
C ALA A 44 8.67 -11.91 -7.29
N LYS A 45 9.42 -11.42 -6.28
CA LYS A 45 10.57 -10.51 -6.49
C LYS A 45 11.63 -11.15 -7.39
N LYS A 46 12.01 -12.40 -7.10
CA LYS A 46 12.97 -13.16 -7.92
C LYS A 46 12.56 -13.17 -9.39
N HIS A 47 11.31 -13.55 -9.68
CA HIS A 47 10.79 -13.60 -11.04
C HIS A 47 10.82 -12.24 -11.73
N VAL A 48 10.36 -11.19 -11.05
CA VAL A 48 10.39 -9.82 -11.59
C VAL A 48 11.81 -9.38 -11.93
N LEU A 49 12.78 -9.62 -11.04
CA LEU A 49 14.18 -9.26 -11.24
C LEU A 49 14.84 -10.05 -12.38
N GLN A 50 14.54 -11.35 -12.52
CA GLN A 50 15.05 -12.18 -13.61
C GLN A 50 14.48 -11.74 -14.96
N LEU A 51 13.17 -11.45 -15.02
CA LEU A 51 12.49 -11.03 -16.24
C LEU A 51 12.79 -9.57 -16.63
N MET A 52 13.29 -8.76 -15.70
CA MET A 52 13.52 -7.33 -15.90
C MET A 52 14.45 -7.01 -17.08
N TYR A 53 15.42 -7.87 -17.39
CA TYR A 53 16.34 -7.66 -18.52
C TYR A 53 16.04 -8.58 -19.72
N MET A 54 14.95 -9.35 -19.68
CA MET A 54 14.51 -10.16 -20.79
C MET A 54 13.66 -9.29 -21.73
N GLU A 55 14.03 -9.26 -23.02
CA GLU A 55 13.31 -8.46 -24.03
C GLU A 55 12.03 -9.17 -24.53
N GLY A 56 12.01 -10.51 -24.46
CA GLY A 56 10.94 -11.37 -24.96
C GLY A 56 10.05 -11.97 -23.88
N PRO A 57 8.88 -12.52 -24.27
CA PRO A 57 8.07 -13.34 -23.38
C PRO A 57 8.81 -14.64 -23.01
N VAL A 58 8.67 -15.08 -21.77
CA VAL A 58 9.33 -16.28 -21.24
C VAL A 58 8.30 -17.37 -21.00
N ALA A 59 8.56 -18.57 -21.55
CA ALA A 59 7.67 -19.72 -21.41
C ALA A 59 7.48 -20.12 -19.94
N ALA A 60 6.25 -20.47 -19.55
CA ALA A 60 5.91 -20.88 -18.19
C ALA A 60 6.77 -22.07 -17.71
N LYS A 61 7.04 -23.03 -18.60
CA LYS A 61 7.90 -24.20 -18.32
C LYS A 61 9.30 -23.79 -17.84
N LEU A 62 9.88 -22.75 -18.44
CA LEU A 62 11.21 -22.26 -18.05
C LEU A 62 11.19 -21.62 -16.66
N LEU A 63 10.13 -20.91 -16.30
CA LEU A 63 9.97 -20.35 -14.95
C LEU A 63 9.81 -21.44 -13.89
N GLU A 64 9.12 -22.53 -14.24
CA GLU A 64 8.95 -23.69 -13.36
C GLU A 64 10.28 -24.42 -13.12
N GLU A 65 11.15 -24.53 -14.14
CA GLU A 65 12.49 -25.10 -14.02
C GLU A 65 13.43 -24.33 -13.08
N TRP A 66 13.19 -23.03 -12.88
CA TRP A 66 14.00 -22.19 -11.98
C TRP A 66 13.69 -22.40 -10.49
N ILE A 67 12.82 -23.36 -10.16
CA ILE A 67 12.26 -23.55 -8.83
C ILE A 67 12.42 -25.01 -8.43
N LEU A 68 12.78 -25.21 -7.16
CA LEU A 68 12.84 -26.55 -6.58
C LEU A 68 11.41 -27.14 -6.50
N PRO A 69 11.24 -28.45 -6.71
CA PRO A 69 9.92 -29.08 -6.76
C PRO A 69 9.05 -28.81 -5.52
N ASP A 70 9.67 -28.70 -4.33
CA ASP A 70 9.01 -28.41 -3.06
C ASP A 70 8.30 -27.04 -3.01
N TYR A 71 8.62 -26.12 -3.92
CA TYR A 71 8.10 -24.75 -3.96
C TYR A 71 7.10 -24.50 -5.10
N SER A 72 6.68 -25.52 -5.83
CA SER A 72 5.75 -25.39 -6.97
C SER A 72 4.40 -24.74 -6.59
N SER A 73 3.85 -25.06 -5.42
CA SER A 73 2.60 -24.43 -4.94
C SER A 73 2.77 -22.94 -4.68
N LYS A 74 3.87 -22.54 -4.02
CA LYS A 74 4.22 -21.14 -3.76
C LYS A 74 4.51 -20.37 -5.05
N HIS A 75 5.06 -21.05 -6.05
CA HIS A 75 5.29 -20.47 -7.38
C HIS A 75 3.99 -20.06 -8.05
N LYS A 76 3.01 -20.95 -8.10
CA LYS A 76 1.70 -20.67 -8.71
C LYS A 76 1.05 -19.45 -8.06
N VAL A 77 1.02 -19.41 -6.72
CA VAL A 77 0.49 -18.26 -5.96
C VAL A 77 1.25 -16.97 -6.28
N ALA A 78 2.57 -17.02 -6.42
CA ALA A 78 3.38 -15.85 -6.77
C ALA A 78 3.07 -15.33 -8.19
N ILE A 79 2.93 -16.23 -9.16
CA ILE A 79 2.58 -15.87 -10.55
C ILE A 79 1.17 -15.31 -10.62
N ASP A 80 0.19 -15.98 -10.00
CA ASP A 80 -1.19 -15.51 -9.94
C ASP A 80 -1.26 -14.11 -9.35
N ARG A 81 -0.48 -13.84 -8.29
CA ARG A 81 -0.42 -12.53 -7.67
C ARG A 81 0.19 -11.47 -8.59
N LEU A 82 1.24 -11.81 -9.33
CA LEU A 82 1.85 -10.90 -10.31
C LEU A 82 0.90 -10.58 -11.48
N ILE A 83 0.07 -11.53 -11.89
CA ILE A 83 -0.97 -11.36 -12.90
C ILE A 83 -2.11 -10.47 -12.37
N GLN A 84 -2.57 -10.70 -11.13
CA GLN A 84 -3.59 -9.87 -10.48
C GLN A 84 -3.16 -8.40 -10.39
N LEU A 85 -1.87 -8.16 -10.10
CA LEU A 85 -1.30 -6.81 -10.07
C LEU A 85 -1.06 -6.25 -11.48
N ARG A 86 -1.12 -7.07 -12.55
CA ARG A 86 -0.76 -6.71 -13.93
C ARG A 86 0.70 -6.27 -14.07
N VAL A 87 1.56 -6.81 -13.20
CA VAL A 87 3.02 -6.72 -13.34
C VAL A 87 3.48 -7.71 -14.40
N LEU A 88 2.86 -8.90 -14.44
CA LEU A 88 3.01 -9.88 -15.51
C LEU A 88 1.76 -9.89 -16.40
N THR A 89 1.99 -9.99 -17.71
CA THR A 89 0.98 -10.24 -18.72
C THR A 89 1.14 -11.67 -19.22
N GLU A 90 0.07 -12.46 -19.14
CA GLU A 90 0.01 -13.79 -19.69
C GLU A 90 -0.29 -13.72 -21.20
N ILE A 91 0.52 -14.41 -22.00
CA ILE A 91 0.37 -14.54 -23.45
C ILE A 91 0.18 -16.02 -23.74
N VAL A 92 -0.98 -16.38 -24.27
CA VAL A 92 -1.32 -17.76 -24.62
C VAL A 92 -1.25 -17.90 -26.14
N ASP A 93 -0.27 -18.66 -26.63
CA ASP A 93 -0.15 -18.99 -28.06
C ASP A 93 -0.28 -20.50 -28.26
N ARG A 94 -1.25 -20.94 -29.08
CA ARG A 94 -1.43 -22.34 -29.51
C ARG A 94 -1.23 -23.42 -28.42
N ARG A 95 -1.61 -23.12 -27.16
CA ARG A 95 -1.51 -23.94 -25.92
C ARG A 95 -0.23 -23.79 -25.08
N GLU A 96 0.70 -22.93 -25.46
CA GLU A 96 1.84 -22.56 -24.62
C GLU A 96 1.58 -21.22 -23.93
N VAL A 97 1.74 -21.23 -22.61
CA VAL A 97 1.64 -20.03 -21.78
C VAL A 97 3.02 -19.41 -21.65
N SER A 98 3.12 -18.13 -22.00
CA SER A 98 4.32 -17.34 -21.79
C SER A 98 4.00 -16.09 -20.98
N TYR A 99 4.93 -15.68 -20.13
CA TYR A 99 4.79 -14.49 -19.31
C TYR A 99 5.69 -13.38 -19.82
N LYS A 100 5.14 -12.18 -19.90
CA LYS A 100 5.90 -10.97 -20.24
C LYS A 100 5.72 -9.94 -19.13
N LEU A 101 6.81 -9.28 -18.75
CA LEU A 101 6.74 -8.17 -17.81
C LEU A 101 6.04 -6.98 -18.45
N ASN A 102 5.27 -6.23 -17.66
CA ASN A 102 4.64 -5.01 -18.14
C ASN A 102 5.72 -4.01 -18.57
N PRO A 103 5.74 -3.55 -19.84
CA PRO A 103 6.84 -2.76 -20.37
C PRO A 103 7.01 -1.41 -19.65
N THR A 104 5.92 -0.78 -19.19
CA THR A 104 5.98 0.46 -18.42
C THR A 104 6.63 0.22 -17.06
N PHE A 105 6.24 -0.86 -16.38
CA PHE A 105 6.80 -1.26 -15.09
C PHE A 105 8.29 -1.64 -15.23
N GLN A 106 8.64 -2.39 -16.28
CA GLN A 106 10.01 -2.79 -16.62
C GLN A 106 10.92 -1.58 -16.82
N SER A 107 10.55 -0.67 -17.73
CA SER A 107 11.35 0.52 -18.05
C SER A 107 11.53 1.42 -16.85
N ASN A 108 10.49 1.60 -16.03
CA ASN A 108 10.57 2.46 -14.84
C ASN A 108 11.43 1.85 -13.73
N LEU A 109 11.35 0.54 -13.49
CA LEU A 109 12.26 -0.12 -12.54
C LEU A 109 13.71 -0.08 -13.01
N GLN A 110 13.98 -0.35 -14.29
CA GLN A 110 15.33 -0.26 -14.85
C GLN A 110 15.91 1.15 -14.69
N LYS A 111 15.14 2.18 -15.07
CA LYS A 111 15.55 3.58 -14.89
C LYS A 111 15.82 3.91 -13.43
N HIS A 112 14.95 3.44 -12.52
CA HIS A 112 15.08 3.72 -11.10
C HIS A 112 16.32 3.04 -10.49
N LEU A 113 16.63 1.81 -10.87
CA LEU A 113 17.81 1.09 -10.40
C LEU A 113 19.13 1.71 -10.88
N ILE A 114 19.14 2.27 -12.09
CA ILE A 114 20.35 2.87 -12.68
C ILE A 114 20.56 4.30 -12.18
N ASN A 115 19.51 5.13 -12.24
CA ASN A 115 19.64 6.56 -11.97
C ASN A 115 19.46 6.91 -10.48
N GLY A 116 18.87 6.00 -9.71
CA GLY A 116 18.33 6.32 -8.40
C GLY A 116 17.13 7.27 -8.51
N GLY A 117 16.13 7.10 -7.65
CA GLY A 117 15.07 8.09 -7.48
C GLY A 117 15.21 8.73 -6.11
N VAL A 118 15.39 10.05 -6.07
CA VAL A 118 15.09 10.82 -4.87
C VAL A 118 13.70 11.41 -5.09
N LEU A 119 12.75 11.11 -4.19
CA LEU A 119 11.45 11.79 -4.21
C LEU A 119 11.72 13.29 -4.21
N PRO A 120 10.98 14.10 -4.99
CA PRO A 120 11.10 15.55 -4.93
C PRO A 120 11.03 15.99 -3.47
N ARG A 121 12.15 16.46 -2.91
CA ARG A 121 12.17 16.97 -1.54
C ARG A 121 11.57 18.36 -1.61
N GLU A 122 10.49 18.56 -0.86
CA GLU A 122 10.08 19.93 -0.55
C GLU A 122 11.26 20.64 0.13
N PRO A 123 11.60 21.87 -0.28
CA PRO A 123 12.69 22.58 0.35
C PRO A 123 12.36 22.78 1.82
N MET A 124 13.29 22.35 2.69
CA MET A 124 13.14 22.56 4.13
C MET A 124 12.99 24.06 4.40
N PRO A 125 11.91 24.51 5.07
CA PRO A 125 11.73 25.92 5.33
C PRO A 125 12.89 26.42 6.24
N SER A 126 13.41 27.60 5.91
CA SER A 126 14.69 28.11 6.45
C SER A 126 14.69 28.31 7.97
N ASN A 127 13.51 28.32 8.60
CA ASN A 127 13.32 28.43 10.05
C ASN A 127 13.65 27.14 10.83
N ILE A 128 13.77 25.97 10.16
CA ILE A 128 14.13 24.68 10.80
C ILE A 128 15.67 24.53 10.97
N THR A 129 16.46 25.54 10.61
CA THR A 129 17.93 25.49 10.64
C THR A 129 18.57 25.57 12.03
N VAL A 130 17.80 25.84 13.10
CA VAL A 130 18.36 26.09 14.44
C VAL A 130 18.67 24.79 15.21
N ARG A 131 17.89 23.72 15.02
CA ARG A 131 18.17 22.39 15.57
C ARG A 131 17.50 21.32 14.72
N LEU A 132 18.30 20.43 14.13
CA LEU A 132 17.77 19.26 13.46
C LEU A 132 17.28 18.27 14.52
N PRO A 133 16.00 17.84 14.49
CA PRO A 133 15.51 16.82 15.41
C PRO A 133 16.30 15.52 15.29
N SER A 134 16.52 14.83 16.41
CA SER A 134 17.11 13.48 16.37
C SER A 134 16.10 12.47 15.81
N LEU A 135 16.59 11.30 15.36
CA LEU A 135 15.71 10.21 14.93
C LEU A 135 14.76 9.78 16.06
N GLU A 136 15.27 9.70 17.28
CA GLU A 136 14.50 9.34 18.47
C GLU A 136 13.41 10.38 18.80
N GLU A 137 13.71 11.68 18.64
CA GLU A 137 12.73 12.75 18.83
C GLU A 137 11.60 12.67 17.79
N LEU A 138 11.92 12.33 16.53
CA LEU A 138 10.93 12.18 15.46
C LEU A 138 10.04 10.96 15.68
N ASP A 139 10.62 9.82 16.09
CA ASP A 139 9.86 8.60 16.37
C ASP A 139 8.93 8.80 17.57
N ALA A 140 9.42 9.40 18.66
CA ALA A 140 8.61 9.71 19.84
C ALA A 140 7.46 10.67 19.48
N TYR A 141 7.73 11.71 18.69
CA TYR A 141 6.70 12.63 18.22
C TYR A 141 5.64 11.91 17.35
N ALA A 142 6.06 11.08 16.40
CA ALA A 142 5.13 10.35 15.53
C ALA A 142 4.22 9.40 16.33
N LEU A 143 4.77 8.72 17.34
CA LEU A 143 4.00 7.87 18.24
C LEU A 143 3.01 8.68 19.09
N GLU A 144 3.44 9.80 19.69
CA GLU A 144 2.55 10.67 20.47
C GLU A 144 1.39 11.19 19.62
N GLN A 145 1.65 11.61 18.37
CA GLN A 145 0.59 12.05 17.46
C GLN A 145 -0.38 10.92 17.11
N TRP A 146 0.12 9.70 16.93
CA TRP A 146 -0.70 8.52 16.66
C TRP A 146 -1.57 8.14 17.86
N GLU A 147 -0.99 8.13 19.07
CA GLU A 147 -1.71 7.88 20.31
C GLU A 147 -2.79 8.94 20.57
N CYS A 148 -2.48 10.22 20.34
CA CYS A 148 -3.47 11.30 20.40
C CYS A 148 -4.66 11.04 19.46
N PHE A 149 -4.41 10.57 18.24
CA PHE A 149 -5.46 10.19 17.30
C PHE A 149 -6.31 9.02 17.81
N LEU A 150 -5.68 7.96 18.34
CA LEU A 150 -6.41 6.80 18.90
C LEU A 150 -7.25 7.19 20.13
N LEU A 151 -6.73 8.06 21.00
CA LEU A 151 -7.45 8.56 22.16
C LEU A 151 -8.70 9.36 21.78
N GLN A 152 -8.66 10.12 20.67
CA GLN A 152 -9.85 10.80 20.15
C GLN A 152 -10.95 9.82 19.69
N LEU A 153 -10.59 8.61 19.24
CA LEU A 153 -11.55 7.57 18.89
C LEU A 153 -12.23 6.95 20.13
N ILE A 154 -11.52 6.87 21.26
CA ILE A 154 -12.04 6.24 22.48
C ILE A 154 -12.79 7.25 23.36
N SER A 155 -12.24 8.47 23.46
CA SER A 155 -12.68 9.50 24.40
C SER A 155 -12.71 10.86 23.71
N SER A 156 -13.70 11.09 22.83
CA SER A 156 -13.82 12.34 22.05
C SER A 156 -13.99 13.62 22.89
N GLY A 157 -14.23 13.49 24.21
CA GLY A 157 -14.45 14.60 25.14
C GLY A 157 -13.29 14.93 26.09
N GLN A 158 -12.17 14.18 26.08
CA GLN A 158 -11.05 14.38 27.03
C GLN A 158 -9.72 14.78 26.37
N VAL A 159 -9.72 15.07 25.08
CA VAL A 159 -8.48 15.38 24.37
C VAL A 159 -8.16 16.87 24.51
N GLU A 160 -7.34 17.22 25.51
CA GLU A 160 -6.85 18.59 25.77
C GLU A 160 -5.94 19.12 24.65
N ARG A 161 -5.32 18.23 23.86
CA ARG A 161 -4.47 18.57 22.71
C ARG A 161 -5.11 18.14 21.40
N PRO A 162 -5.73 19.06 20.63
CA PRO A 162 -6.21 18.71 19.31
C PRO A 162 -5.04 18.26 18.44
N THR A 163 -5.16 17.10 17.82
CA THR A 163 -4.29 16.68 16.71
C THR A 163 -4.26 17.77 15.64
N ASN A 164 -3.15 17.94 14.93
CA ASN A 164 -3.00 18.89 13.82
C ASN A 164 -3.92 18.61 12.60
N PHE A 165 -4.80 17.62 12.68
CA PHE A 165 -5.76 17.30 11.62
C PHE A 165 -6.90 18.30 11.58
N SER A 166 -7.23 18.76 10.37
CA SER A 166 -8.47 19.51 10.12
C SER A 166 -9.70 18.68 10.50
N PHE A 167 -10.75 19.34 10.98
CA PHE A 167 -12.03 18.71 11.30
C PHE A 167 -12.59 17.86 10.14
N SER A 168 -12.44 18.32 8.90
CA SER A 168 -12.87 17.60 7.71
C SER A 168 -12.10 16.28 7.51
N MET A 169 -10.79 16.30 7.74
CA MET A 169 -9.93 15.13 7.62
C MET A 169 -10.20 14.13 8.75
N MET A 170 -10.41 14.64 9.97
CA MET A 170 -10.80 13.82 11.11
C MET A 170 -12.12 13.08 10.85
N ARG A 171 -13.12 13.77 10.28
CA ARG A 171 -14.40 13.16 9.92
C ARG A 171 -14.26 12.04 8.89
N VAL A 172 -13.32 12.15 7.97
CA VAL A 172 -12.99 11.10 6.99
C VAL A 172 -12.36 9.90 7.69
N PHE A 173 -11.39 10.12 8.58
CA PHE A 173 -10.69 9.04 9.29
C PHE A 173 -11.58 8.31 10.29
N GLN A 174 -12.51 9.01 10.92
CA GLN A 174 -13.46 8.46 11.88
C GLN A 174 -14.66 7.76 11.22
N ARG A 175 -14.78 7.85 9.89
CA ARG A 175 -15.90 7.30 9.13
C ARG A 175 -15.97 5.78 9.32
N GLY A 176 -17.11 5.29 9.82
CA GLY A 176 -17.31 3.87 10.08
C GLY A 176 -16.63 3.34 11.35
N LEU A 177 -15.73 4.12 11.98
CA LEU A 177 -15.14 3.80 13.28
C LEU A 177 -16.00 4.36 14.44
N LEU A 178 -16.64 5.50 14.23
CA LEU A 178 -17.54 6.12 15.20
C LEU A 178 -18.98 6.19 14.67
N SER A 179 -19.93 5.91 15.56
CA SER A 179 -21.36 6.10 15.34
C SER A 179 -21.81 7.37 16.03
N TYR A 180 -22.22 8.36 15.24
CA TYR A 180 -22.87 9.57 15.73
C TYR A 180 -24.38 9.33 15.72
N ARG A 181 -24.96 9.05 16.89
CA ARG A 181 -26.42 9.11 17.08
C ARG A 181 -26.78 10.49 17.61
N ASP A 182 -27.90 11.03 17.16
CA ASP A 182 -28.31 12.40 17.50
C ASP A 182 -28.35 12.61 19.03
N LYS A 183 -27.63 13.64 19.49
CA LYS A 183 -27.49 14.09 20.90
C LYS A 183 -26.70 13.18 21.87
N GLU A 184 -26.05 12.11 21.41
CA GLU A 184 -25.16 11.30 22.25
C GLU A 184 -23.67 11.53 21.95
N VAL A 185 -22.82 11.26 22.95
CA VAL A 185 -21.36 11.18 22.77
C VAL A 185 -21.07 10.13 21.69
N PRO A 186 -20.16 10.40 20.73
CA PRO A 186 -19.79 9.45 19.69
C PRO A 186 -19.43 8.09 20.32
N ARG A 187 -20.08 7.02 19.86
CA ARG A 187 -19.79 5.67 20.35
C ARG A 187 -18.96 4.90 19.34
N LEU A 188 -17.98 4.16 19.83
CA LEU A 188 -17.17 3.27 19.01
C LEU A 188 -18.04 2.16 18.41
N THR A 189 -17.91 1.95 17.10
CA THR A 189 -18.60 0.87 16.39
C THR A 189 -17.85 -0.45 16.57
N GLU A 190 -18.46 -1.58 16.18
CA GLU A 190 -17.77 -2.88 16.12
C GLU A 190 -16.50 -2.81 15.26
N SER A 191 -16.57 -2.12 14.12
CA SER A 191 -15.43 -1.83 13.25
C SER A 191 -14.37 -0.95 13.94
N GLY A 192 -14.81 0.02 14.76
CA GLY A 192 -13.92 0.84 15.58
C GLY A 192 -13.15 0.00 16.61
N PHE A 193 -13.82 -0.92 17.30
CA PHE A 193 -13.15 -1.87 18.21
C PHE A 193 -12.17 -2.77 17.46
N GLN A 194 -12.56 -3.30 16.31
CA GLN A 194 -11.66 -4.12 15.49
C GLN A 194 -10.42 -3.32 15.06
N PHE A 195 -10.59 -2.08 14.63
CA PHE A 195 -9.50 -1.18 14.24
C PHE A 195 -8.49 -0.96 15.38
N LEU A 196 -8.96 -0.70 16.61
CA LEU A 196 -8.08 -0.49 17.77
C LEU A 196 -7.24 -1.74 18.10
N LEU A 197 -7.72 -2.94 17.79
CA LEU A 197 -7.03 -4.20 18.05
C LEU A 197 -6.09 -4.63 16.91
N MET A 198 -6.07 -3.91 15.79
CA MET A 198 -5.15 -4.17 14.69
C MET A 198 -3.73 -3.68 15.01
N ASP A 199 -2.74 -4.20 14.29
CA ASP A 199 -1.39 -3.64 14.32
C ASP A 199 -1.34 -2.25 13.68
N THR A 200 -0.38 -1.42 14.10
CA THR A 200 -0.23 -0.03 13.64
C THR A 200 -0.12 0.09 12.12
N ASN A 201 0.54 -0.85 11.44
CA ASN A 201 0.70 -0.80 9.99
C ASN A 201 -0.65 -0.99 9.29
N ALA A 202 -1.43 -1.97 9.74
CA ALA A 202 -2.76 -2.22 9.21
C ALA A 202 -3.74 -1.07 9.52
N GLN A 203 -3.64 -0.45 10.70
CA GLN A 203 -4.41 0.74 11.04
C GLN A 203 -4.09 1.92 10.10
N LEU A 204 -2.81 2.20 9.87
CA LEU A 204 -2.38 3.27 8.95
C LEU A 204 -2.90 3.03 7.54
N TRP A 205 -2.81 1.82 7.02
CA TRP A 205 -3.33 1.49 5.69
C TRP A 205 -4.84 1.62 5.57
N TYR A 206 -5.58 1.30 6.64
CA TYR A 206 -7.02 1.53 6.68
C TYR A 206 -7.33 3.03 6.51
N ILE A 207 -6.66 3.89 7.27
CA ILE A 207 -6.84 5.34 7.18
C ILE A 207 -6.47 5.88 5.80
N VAL A 208 -5.31 5.50 5.27
CA VAL A 208 -4.85 5.95 3.93
C VAL A 208 -5.84 5.52 2.84
N ARG A 209 -6.38 4.30 2.94
CA ARG A 209 -7.37 3.81 1.99
C ARG A 209 -8.68 4.60 2.05
N GLU A 210 -9.19 4.89 3.26
CA GLU A 210 -10.38 5.72 3.43
C GLU A 210 -10.13 7.14 2.91
N TYR A 211 -8.95 7.71 3.14
CA TYR A 211 -8.55 9.00 2.61
C TYR A 211 -8.57 9.03 1.07
N ILE A 212 -7.93 8.07 0.42
CA ILE A 212 -7.92 7.95 -1.05
C ILE A 212 -9.36 7.79 -1.56
N SER A 213 -10.16 6.92 -0.95
CA SER A 213 -11.53 6.65 -1.39
C SER A 213 -12.45 7.87 -1.28
N ASN A 214 -12.25 8.73 -0.27
CA ASN A 214 -13.01 9.98 -0.15
C ASN A 214 -12.47 11.09 -1.08
N SER A 215 -11.20 11.05 -1.45
CA SER A 215 -10.57 12.05 -2.33
C SER A 215 -10.77 11.77 -3.83
N GLU A 216 -11.19 10.56 -4.20
CA GLU A 216 -11.52 10.19 -5.59
C GLU A 216 -12.93 10.62 -6.05
N VAL A 217 -13.69 11.31 -5.18
CA VAL A 217 -15.01 11.91 -5.47
C VAL A 217 -14.83 13.31 -6.07
#